data_AF-A0A9P1PTZ6-F1
#
_entry.id   AF-A0A9P1PTZ6-F1
#
_cell.length_a   1.000
_cell.length_b   1.000
_cell.length_c   1.000
_cell.angle_alpha   90.00
_cell.angle_beta   90.00
_cell.angle_gamma   90.00
#
_symmetry.space_group_name_H-M   'P 1'
#
loop_
_entity.id
_entity.type
_entity.pdbx_description
1 polymer ?
#
loop_
_entity_poly.entity_id
_entity_poly.type
_entity_poly.pdbx_seq_one_letter_code
_entity_poly.pdbx_strand_id
1 'polypeptide(L)'
;MGSIKPKRGRPAIQYDNSTVRKWLFEHGVLTCADISLWLEDIFVGAGRLCESEAQNTNPISNSVLLSLLISHDVLSTKTVQVSLSRRKLAIDGKMITPRYARYVLACVVSLSKSIVYFVNCKAEYPKENDFHWSNEVRVNG
;
A
#
# COMPACT_ATOMS: atom_id res chain seq x y z
N MET A 1 5.06 13.49 -46.72
CA MET A 1 4.91 13.79 -45.28
C MET A 1 4.27 12.58 -44.61
N GLY A 2 5.04 11.83 -43.81
CA GLY A 2 4.54 10.62 -43.14
C GLY A 2 3.65 10.96 -41.96
N SER A 3 2.37 10.57 -42.04
CA SER A 3 1.42 10.63 -40.92
C SER A 3 1.90 9.72 -39.80
N ILE A 4 2.43 10.29 -38.71
CA ILE A 4 2.78 9.56 -37.49
C ILE A 4 1.47 9.08 -36.86
N LYS A 5 1.13 7.80 -37.05
CA LYS A 5 0.02 7.18 -36.32
C LYS A 5 0.41 7.12 -34.84
N PRO A 6 -0.44 7.57 -33.91
CA PRO A 6 -0.15 7.43 -32.48
C PRO A 6 -0.02 5.94 -32.16
N LYS A 7 1.09 5.55 -31.51
CA LYS A 7 1.27 4.19 -30.99
C LYS A 7 0.08 3.89 -30.08
N ARG A 8 -0.76 2.92 -30.47
CA ARG A 8 -1.83 2.36 -29.64
C ARG A 8 -1.22 1.59 -28.47
N GLY A 9 -0.67 2.31 -27.49
CA GLY A 9 -0.28 1.75 -26.20
C GLY A 9 -1.49 1.76 -25.26
N ARG A 10 -1.61 0.73 -24.40
CA ARG A 10 -2.54 0.78 -23.27
C ARG A 10 -2.26 2.06 -22.46
N PRO A 11 -3.27 2.86 -22.11
CA PRO A 11 -3.06 4.05 -21.30
C PRO A 11 -2.33 3.68 -20.01
N ALA A 12 -1.45 4.58 -19.55
CA ALA A 12 -0.73 4.39 -18.30
C ALA A 12 -1.74 4.20 -17.16
N ILE A 13 -1.56 3.15 -16.35
CA ILE A 13 -2.44 2.89 -15.21
C ILE A 13 -2.34 4.06 -14.25
N GLN A 14 -3.48 4.71 -14.02
CA GLN A 14 -3.69 5.70 -12.97
C GLN A 14 -4.82 5.18 -12.08
N TYR A 15 -4.63 5.34 -10.77
CA TYR A 15 -5.61 4.91 -9.78
C TYR A 15 -5.85 6.07 -8.81
N ASP A 16 -7.13 6.39 -8.61
CA ASP A 16 -7.57 7.41 -7.67
C ASP A 16 -7.56 6.87 -6.23
N ASN A 17 -6.74 7.50 -5.40
CA ASN A 17 -6.50 7.21 -4.00
C ASN A 17 -7.01 8.33 -3.07
N SER A 18 -7.67 9.35 -3.61
CA SER A 18 -8.13 10.53 -2.85
C SER A 18 -9.03 10.15 -1.66
N THR A 19 -9.95 9.20 -1.84
CA THR A 19 -10.84 8.71 -0.78
C THR A 19 -10.07 8.07 0.38
N VAL A 20 -9.14 7.17 0.08
CA VAL A 20 -8.34 6.49 1.11
C VAL A 20 -7.41 7.48 1.79
N ARG A 21 -6.76 8.35 1.03
CA ARG A 21 -5.91 9.40 1.58
C ARG A 21 -6.68 10.28 2.56
N LYS A 22 -7.84 10.77 2.17
CA LYS A 22 -8.72 11.56 3.05
C LYS A 22 -9.09 10.78 4.31
N TRP A 23 -9.50 9.53 4.17
CA TRP A 23 -9.87 8.68 5.32
C TRP A 23 -8.69 8.49 6.30
N LEU A 24 -7.48 8.23 5.79
CA LEU A 24 -6.28 8.10 6.63
C LEU A 24 -5.98 9.38 7.41
N PHE A 25 -6.13 10.56 6.79
CA PHE A 25 -5.97 11.84 7.49
C PHE A 25 -7.06 12.06 8.55
N GLU A 26 -8.32 11.77 8.24
CA GLU A 26 -9.44 11.91 9.18
C GLU A 26 -9.30 10.99 10.41
N HIS A 27 -8.62 9.86 10.26
CA HIS A 27 -8.41 8.87 11.33
C HIS A 27 -7.00 8.95 11.96
N GLY A 28 -6.19 9.96 11.60
CA GLY A 28 -4.88 10.19 12.21
C GLY A 28 -3.79 9.17 11.82
N VAL A 29 -3.98 8.39 10.77
CA VAL A 29 -3.03 7.36 10.33
C VAL A 29 -1.92 7.99 9.47
N LEU A 30 -0.87 8.49 10.12
CA LEU A 30 0.24 9.21 9.45
C LEU A 30 1.55 8.42 9.44
N THR A 31 1.70 7.51 10.39
CA THR A 31 2.87 6.65 10.56
C THR A 31 2.45 5.20 10.77
N CYS A 32 3.41 4.26 10.67
CA CYS A 32 3.09 2.86 10.94
C CYS A 32 2.66 2.60 12.40
N ALA A 33 3.00 3.49 13.34
CA ALA A 33 2.58 3.36 14.73
C ALA A 33 1.08 3.68 14.92
N ASP A 34 0.48 4.41 13.97
CA ASP A 34 -0.92 4.79 13.99
C ASP A 34 -1.82 3.72 13.33
N ILE A 35 -1.22 2.64 12.82
CA ILE A 35 -1.93 1.53 12.17
C ILE A 35 -2.48 0.60 13.26
N SER A 36 -3.81 0.61 13.43
CA SER A 36 -4.51 -0.39 14.25
C SER A 36 -4.34 -1.81 13.70
N LEU A 37 -4.42 -2.83 14.56
CA LEU A 37 -4.19 -4.25 14.21
C LEU A 37 -4.93 -4.73 12.95
N TRP A 38 -6.22 -4.40 12.79
CA TRP A 38 -6.98 -4.82 11.60
C TRP A 38 -6.45 -4.17 10.31
N LEU A 39 -5.98 -2.92 10.39
CA LEU A 39 -5.39 -2.23 9.26
C LEU A 39 -4.02 -2.83 8.95
N GLU A 40 -3.27 -3.25 9.97
CA GLU A 40 -2.00 -3.96 9.82
C GLU A 40 -2.17 -5.24 8.99
N ASP A 41 -3.21 -6.04 9.22
CA ASP A 41 -3.50 -7.25 8.43
C ASP A 41 -3.69 -6.93 6.94
N ILE A 42 -4.36 -5.83 6.63
CA ILE A 42 -4.56 -5.38 5.24
C ILE A 42 -3.22 -4.96 4.63
N PHE A 43 -2.40 -4.23 5.37
CA PHE A 43 -1.06 -3.83 4.93
C PHE A 43 -0.15 -5.03 4.67
N VAL A 44 -0.13 -6.01 5.59
CA VAL A 44 0.66 -7.24 5.46
C VAL A 44 0.19 -8.06 4.27
N GLY A 45 -1.12 -8.23 4.11
CA GLY A 45 -1.71 -8.94 2.97
C GLY A 45 -1.35 -8.26 1.64
N ALA A 46 -1.41 -6.93 1.58
CA ALA A 46 -1.10 -6.20 0.36
C ALA A 46 0.40 -6.18 0.02
N GLY A 47 1.28 -6.12 1.03
CA GLY A 47 2.73 -6.18 0.87
C GLY A 47 3.27 -7.54 0.41
N ARG A 48 2.43 -8.58 0.49
CA ARG A 48 2.73 -9.98 0.10
C ARG A 48 1.98 -10.44 -1.15
N LEU A 49 1.26 -9.55 -1.83
CA LEU A 49 0.51 -9.86 -3.05
C LEU A 49 1.43 -10.44 -4.12
N CYS A 50 1.05 -11.63 -4.59
CA CYS A 50 1.72 -12.50 -5.57
C CYS A 50 2.87 -13.34 -5.01
N GLU A 51 2.58 -14.60 -4.66
CA GLU A 51 3.49 -15.75 -4.76
C GLU A 51 4.95 -15.47 -4.31
N SER A 52 5.14 -14.61 -3.30
CA SER A 52 6.45 -14.01 -3.02
C SER A 52 7.42 -15.04 -2.45
N GLU A 53 6.89 -16.15 -1.92
CA GLU A 53 7.70 -17.31 -1.54
C GLU A 53 8.33 -18.00 -2.76
N ALA A 54 7.68 -18.02 -3.92
CA ALA A 54 8.21 -18.61 -5.14
C ALA A 54 9.11 -17.66 -5.94
N GLN A 55 8.93 -16.33 -5.81
CA GLN A 55 9.62 -15.32 -6.64
C GLN A 55 10.75 -14.54 -5.94
N ASN A 56 11.19 -14.92 -4.73
CA ASN A 56 12.33 -14.27 -4.03
C ASN A 56 12.22 -12.74 -3.93
N THR A 57 11.02 -12.18 -4.01
CA THR A 57 10.79 -10.74 -3.95
C THR A 57 10.48 -10.40 -2.49
N ASN A 58 11.42 -9.72 -1.84
CA ASN A 58 11.22 -9.26 -0.47
C ASN A 58 9.91 -8.48 -0.37
N PRO A 59 9.09 -8.72 0.67
CA PRO A 59 7.84 -8.01 0.87
C PRO A 59 8.11 -6.50 0.95
N ILE A 60 7.16 -5.71 0.43
CA ILE A 60 7.26 -4.25 0.49
C ILE A 60 6.96 -3.81 1.92
N SER A 61 7.76 -2.89 2.47
CA SER A 61 7.54 -2.41 3.83
C SER A 61 6.23 -1.63 3.94
N ASN A 62 5.53 -1.79 5.07
CA ASN A 62 4.30 -1.04 5.38
C ASN A 62 4.55 0.47 5.34
N SER A 63 5.73 0.92 5.75
CA SER A 63 6.12 2.34 5.69
C SER A 63 6.16 2.88 4.26
N VAL A 64 6.64 2.09 3.29
CA VAL A 64 6.63 2.46 1.88
C VAL A 64 5.20 2.56 1.37
N LEU A 65 4.37 1.55 1.67
CA LEU A 65 2.97 1.53 1.25
C LEU A 65 2.18 2.71 1.83
N LEU A 66 2.31 2.96 3.14
CA LEU A 66 1.64 4.06 3.82
C LEU A 66 2.09 5.40 3.25
N SER A 67 3.40 5.60 3.07
CA SER A 67 3.94 6.85 2.53
C SER A 67 3.35 7.19 1.14
N LEU A 68 3.13 6.18 0.30
CA LEU A 68 2.55 6.38 -1.03
C LEU A 68 1.05 6.72 -0.95
N LEU A 69 0.30 6.09 -0.02
CA LEU A 69 -1.12 6.40 0.18
C LEU A 69 -1.33 7.83 0.72
N ILE A 70 -0.54 8.27 1.69
CA ILE A 70 -0.72 9.60 2.30
C ILE A 70 -0.18 10.73 1.41
N SER A 71 0.78 10.45 0.52
CA SER A 71 1.47 11.48 -0.28
C SER A 71 0.81 11.77 -1.62
N HIS A 72 -0.11 10.92 -2.10
CA HIS A 72 -0.58 11.00 -3.49
C HIS A 72 -2.09 10.75 -3.61
N ASP A 73 -2.83 11.70 -4.18
CA ASP A 73 -4.22 11.49 -4.57
C ASP A 73 -4.32 10.56 -5.80
N VAL A 74 -3.33 10.58 -6.69
CA VAL A 74 -3.31 9.73 -7.90
C VAL A 74 -2.04 8.87 -7.94
N LEU A 75 -2.25 7.56 -7.95
CA LEU A 75 -1.19 6.55 -8.01
C LEU A 75 -0.96 6.12 -9.45
N SER A 76 0.30 6.19 -9.88
CA SER A 76 0.75 5.72 -11.19
C SER A 76 2.15 5.13 -11.08
N THR A 77 2.59 4.35 -12.09
CA THR A 77 3.94 3.80 -12.10
C THR A 77 4.99 4.92 -12.00
N LYS A 78 4.76 6.05 -12.67
CA LYS A 78 5.66 7.21 -12.63
C LYS A 78 5.68 7.84 -11.24
N THR A 79 4.52 8.01 -10.61
CA THR A 79 4.41 8.55 -9.25
C THR A 79 5.22 7.71 -8.27
N VAL A 80 5.01 6.38 -8.29
CA VAL A 80 5.75 5.44 -7.44
C VAL A 80 7.25 5.47 -7.73
N GLN A 81 7.63 5.46 -9.01
CA GLN A 81 9.02 5.48 -9.41
C GLN A 81 9.73 6.73 -8.90
N VAL A 82 9.12 7.90 -9.06
CA VAL A 82 9.68 9.18 -8.61
C VAL A 82 9.78 9.20 -7.08
N SER A 83 8.71 8.84 -6.37
CA SER A 83 8.67 8.90 -4.90
C SER A 83 9.70 7.98 -4.24
N LEU A 84 9.83 6.73 -4.70
CA LEU A 84 10.81 5.80 -4.16
C LEU A 84 12.25 6.10 -4.58
N SER A 85 12.42 6.75 -5.75
CA SER A 85 13.75 7.11 -6.22
C SER A 85 14.32 8.33 -5.49
N ARG A 86 13.55 9.11 -4.72
CA ARG A 86 14.08 10.34 -4.07
C ARG A 86 15.33 10.07 -3.23
N ARG A 87 15.29 9.05 -2.37
CA ARG A 87 16.43 8.68 -1.52
C ARG A 87 17.54 8.02 -2.31
N LYS A 88 17.19 7.15 -3.27
CA LYS A 88 18.19 6.42 -4.09
C LYS A 88 18.91 7.33 -5.09
N LEU A 89 18.24 8.34 -5.63
CA LEU A 89 18.85 9.38 -6.47
C LEU A 89 19.83 10.22 -5.67
N ALA A 90 19.49 10.56 -4.42
CA ALA A 90 20.36 11.36 -3.56
C ALA A 90 21.66 10.62 -3.16
N ILE A 91 21.62 9.29 -3.05
CA ILE A 91 22.78 8.48 -2.62
C ILE A 91 23.54 7.94 -3.84
N ASP A 92 22.84 7.34 -4.81
CA ASP A 92 23.44 6.54 -5.89
C ASP A 92 23.29 7.17 -7.29
N GLY A 93 22.56 8.29 -7.42
CA GLY A 93 22.23 8.91 -8.71
C GLY A 93 21.32 8.04 -9.60
N LYS A 94 20.71 6.97 -9.06
CA LYS A 94 19.92 5.99 -9.82
C LYS A 94 18.46 5.96 -9.41
N MET A 95 17.58 5.89 -10.40
CA MET A 95 16.15 5.60 -10.17
C MET A 95 15.91 4.11 -9.95
N ILE A 96 14.83 3.79 -9.25
CA ILE A 96 14.31 2.41 -9.22
C ILE A 96 13.81 2.00 -10.60
N THR A 97 13.85 0.70 -10.88
CA THR A 97 13.43 0.18 -12.20
C THR A 97 11.92 0.36 -12.41
N PRO A 98 11.46 0.58 -13.65
CA PRO A 98 10.04 0.62 -13.96
C PRO A 98 9.31 -0.67 -13.60
N ARG A 99 9.99 -1.83 -13.68
CA ARG A 99 9.46 -3.13 -13.27
C ARG A 99 9.11 -3.14 -11.78
N TYR A 100 10.05 -2.71 -10.92
CA TYR A 100 9.81 -2.63 -9.48
C TYR A 100 8.72 -1.60 -9.15
N ALA A 101 8.71 -0.44 -9.82
CA ALA A 101 7.66 0.56 -9.62
C ALA A 101 6.26 0.05 -9.98
N ARG A 102 6.12 -0.82 -11.00
CA ARG A 102 4.84 -1.46 -11.33
C ARG A 102 4.41 -2.47 -10.28
N TYR A 103 5.35 -3.25 -9.75
CA TYR A 103 5.08 -4.18 -8.65
C TYR A 103 4.57 -3.44 -7.42
N VAL A 104 5.29 -2.40 -6.98
CA VAL A 104 4.85 -1.56 -5.85
C VAL A 104 3.51 -0.90 -6.13
N LEU A 105 3.27 -0.41 -7.36
CA LEU A 105 1.97 0.14 -7.75
C LEU A 105 0.83 -0.88 -7.56
N ALA A 106 1.03 -2.13 -7.95
CA ALA A 106 0.01 -3.17 -7.79
C ALA A 106 -0.33 -3.40 -6.31
N CYS A 107 0.68 -3.48 -5.44
CA CYS A 107 0.50 -3.64 -4.01
C CYS A 107 -0.24 -2.45 -3.38
N VAL A 108 0.17 -1.21 -3.65
CA VAL A 108 -0.48 -0.02 -3.07
C VAL A 108 -1.90 0.19 -3.60
N VAL A 109 -2.17 -0.14 -4.87
CA VAL A 109 -3.52 -0.08 -5.43
C VAL A 109 -4.42 -1.14 -4.79
N SER A 110 -3.90 -2.35 -4.58
CA SER A 110 -4.67 -3.37 -3.88
C SER A 110 -4.94 -3.01 -2.43
N LEU A 111 -3.94 -2.45 -1.73
CA LEU A 111 -4.10 -1.94 -0.37
C LEU A 111 -5.21 -0.88 -0.31
N SER A 112 -5.14 0.11 -1.20
CA SER A 112 -6.17 1.16 -1.28
C SER A 112 -7.56 0.57 -1.51
N LYS A 113 -7.70 -0.38 -2.45
CA LYS A 113 -8.99 -1.07 -2.69
C LYS A 113 -9.50 -1.81 -1.47
N SER A 114 -8.61 -2.50 -0.75
CA SER A 114 -8.98 -3.19 0.49
C SER A 114 -9.46 -2.19 1.54
N ILE A 115 -8.74 -1.08 1.75
CA ILE A 115 -9.17 -0.03 2.68
C ILE A 115 -10.55 0.52 2.27
N VAL A 116 -10.76 0.84 0.98
CA VAL A 116 -12.07 1.29 0.48
C VAL A 116 -13.18 0.28 0.77
N TYR A 117 -12.92 -1.00 0.51
CA TYR A 117 -13.88 -2.07 0.79
C TYR A 117 -14.24 -2.09 2.27
N PHE A 118 -13.25 -2.08 3.16
CA PHE A 118 -13.47 -2.10 4.61
C PHE A 118 -14.20 -0.86 5.12
N VAL A 119 -13.82 0.34 4.65
CA VAL A 119 -14.49 1.60 5.00
C VAL A 119 -15.96 1.59 4.58
N ASN A 120 -16.25 1.07 3.37
CA ASN A 120 -17.61 1.04 2.84
C ASN A 120 -18.50 -0.02 3.50
N CYS A 121 -17.91 -1.14 3.94
CA CYS A 121 -18.67 -2.20 4.59
C CYS A 121 -19.16 -1.84 6.00
N LYS A 122 -18.80 -0.67 6.57
CA LYS A 122 -19.11 -0.28 7.96
C LYS A 122 -18.89 -1.45 8.94
N ALA A 123 -17.84 -2.24 8.73
CA ALA A 123 -17.53 -3.32 9.65
C ALA A 123 -17.27 -2.66 11.02
N GLU A 124 -18.22 -2.81 11.94
CA GLU A 124 -18.04 -2.43 13.34
C GLU A 124 -16.91 -3.31 13.88
N TYR A 125 -15.79 -2.67 14.21
CA TYR A 125 -14.69 -3.39 14.83
C TYR A 125 -14.69 -3.17 16.33
N PRO A 126 -14.28 -4.22 17.09
CA PRO A 126 -14.11 -4.11 18.52
C PRO A 126 -13.15 -2.96 18.79
N LYS A 127 -13.54 -2.04 19.66
CA LYS A 127 -12.61 -1.01 20.16
C LYS A 127 -11.47 -1.76 20.86
N GLU A 128 -10.28 -1.16 20.93
CA GLU A 128 -9.05 -1.75 21.52
C GLU A 128 -9.25 -2.47 22.88
N ASN A 129 -10.35 -2.23 23.60
CA ASN A 129 -10.69 -2.86 24.87
C ASN A 129 -11.38 -4.24 24.81
N ASP A 130 -11.76 -4.75 23.64
CA ASP A 130 -12.46 -6.05 23.55
C ASP A 130 -11.51 -7.25 23.45
N PHE A 131 -10.20 -7.03 23.37
CA PHE A 131 -9.18 -8.09 23.46
C PHE A 131 -8.73 -8.30 24.91
N HIS A 132 -9.67 -8.65 25.79
CA HIS A 132 -9.32 -9.29 27.06
C HIS A 132 -8.84 -10.71 26.74
N TRP A 133 -7.53 -10.89 26.63
CA TRP A 133 -6.93 -12.21 26.81
C TRP A 133 -7.24 -12.66 28.24
N SER A 134 -8.29 -13.48 28.38
CA SER A 134 -8.49 -14.28 29.58
C SER A 134 -7.29 -15.20 29.70
N ASN A 135 -6.31 -14.80 30.51
CA ASN A 135 -5.25 -15.68 31.01
C ASN A 135 -5.88 -16.75 31.92
N GLU A 136 -6.64 -17.69 31.35
CA GLU A 136 -6.86 -18.98 31.99
C GLU A 136 -5.69 -19.89 31.61
N VAL A 137 -4.59 -19.68 32.34
CA VAL A 137 -3.60 -20.72 32.55
C VAL A 137 -4.32 -21.88 33.25
N ARG A 138 -4.79 -22.87 32.48
CA ARG A 138 -5.08 -24.18 33.05
C ARG A 138 -3.77 -24.93 33.22
N VAL A 139 -3.07 -24.64 34.32
CA VAL A 139 -2.26 -25.67 34.98
C VAL A 139 -3.24 -26.61 35.66
N ASN A 140 -3.41 -27.79 35.09
CA ASN A 140 -3.93 -29.00 35.74
C ASN A 140 -3.25 -30.13 34.95
N GLY A 141 -2.37 -30.97 35.48
CA GLY A 141 -2.32 -31.56 36.82
C GLY A 141 -2.07 -33.04 36.57
#